data_AF-A0A949NE11-F1
#
_entry.id   AF-A0A949NE11-F1
#
_cell.length_a   1.000
_cell.length_b   1.000
_cell.length_c   1.000
_cell.angle_alpha   90.00
_cell.angle_beta   90.00
_cell.angle_gamma   90.00
#
_symmetry.space_group_name_H-M   'P 1'
#
loop_
_entity.id
_entity.type
_entity.pdbx_description
1 polymer ?
#
loop_
_entity_poly.entity_id
_entity_poly.type
_entity_poly.pdbx_seq_one_letter_code
_entity_poly.pdbx_strand_id
1 'polypeptide(L)'
;MRIVRVVVIIQLLICTFHVESDAGERTIVSPVMDVRIEQGHNTVFCSTFQLAWNSMVNSIVLEKIFLEKDLDIVRSMNRMMYTSSDIEESDYYVASGFGSDNIARTINRELKEKFGLHPPVVDEKYNDDDVIMAYAFLDKELQYLHKFREYGSPMRFGYGETRPEVAGFGIGQGDSGLSVDQRSQVKILDYVDPGDFIIRIMSADEGEEIILACVNPGETLLETFEDVEWRIANGSPARMRDGDVLIVPILDVDIRHSYDQLLGLYLLNYDFKSYFVAEARQDIRFKLDNKGTSLDSQSLLVLKKGGISGKSLIFSKPFMIYLRKKGGHYPYFAIWVGNEDVMVPGT
;
A
#
# COMPACT_ATOMS: atom_id res chain seq x y z
N MET A 1 41.08 -19.83 6.18
CA MET A 1 39.85 -20.41 6.75
C MET A 1 39.37 -19.48 7.86
N ARG A 2 38.54 -18.50 7.48
CA ARG A 2 37.87 -17.56 8.39
C ARG A 2 36.39 -17.66 8.06
N ILE A 3 35.58 -17.95 9.06
CA ILE A 3 34.12 -17.97 9.02
C ILE A 3 33.66 -16.56 9.41
N VAL A 4 32.97 -15.83 8.53
CA VAL A 4 32.29 -14.53 8.79
C VAL A 4 31.17 -14.41 7.75
N ARG A 5 29.89 -14.67 8.08
CA ARG A 5 28.84 -13.79 8.66
C ARG A 5 28.36 -12.65 7.74
N VAL A 6 27.20 -12.87 7.16
CA VAL A 6 26.22 -11.89 6.66
C VAL A 6 25.78 -10.87 7.67
N VAL A 7 25.44 -9.68 7.19
CA VAL A 7 24.77 -8.63 7.97
C VAL A 7 23.57 -8.08 7.20
N VAL A 8 22.42 -8.23 7.85
CA VAL A 8 21.13 -7.56 7.63
C VAL A 8 21.28 -6.07 8.04
N ILE A 9 20.64 -5.13 7.37
CA ILE A 9 20.60 -3.68 7.71
C ILE A 9 20.10 -3.45 9.15
N ILE A 10 20.75 -2.48 9.81
CA ILE A 10 20.31 -1.81 11.03
C ILE A 10 20.63 -0.35 10.80
N GLN A 11 19.65 0.54 11.03
CA GLN A 11 19.92 1.94 11.34
C GLN A 11 19.62 2.14 12.82
N LEU A 12 20.67 2.41 13.60
CA LEU A 12 20.63 2.83 15.00
C LEU A 12 20.62 4.36 15.01
N LEU A 13 19.45 4.98 15.24
CA LEU A 13 19.45 6.24 15.98
C LEU A 13 19.58 5.85 17.46
N ILE A 14 20.44 6.55 18.22
CA ILE A 14 20.57 6.34 19.65
C ILE A 14 19.23 6.67 20.32
N CYS A 15 18.45 5.64 20.62
CA CYS A 15 17.55 5.49 21.76
C CYS A 15 17.18 4.00 21.78
N THR A 16 17.65 3.27 22.80
CA THR A 16 17.16 1.95 23.28
C THR A 16 16.59 0.97 22.24
N PHE A 17 17.30 -0.14 22.02
CA PHE A 17 16.81 -1.32 21.33
C PHE A 17 15.39 -1.74 21.77
N HIS A 18 14.44 -1.64 20.85
CA HIS A 18 13.32 -2.57 20.67
C HIS A 18 13.38 -3.00 19.20
N VAL A 19 13.49 -4.31 18.95
CA VAL A 19 13.15 -4.87 17.63
C VAL A 19 11.63 -4.98 17.66
N GLU A 20 10.96 -3.91 17.26
CA GLU A 20 9.52 -3.88 17.06
C GLU A 20 9.27 -3.97 15.55
N SER A 21 8.55 -5.03 15.15
CA SER A 21 7.64 -4.94 14.03
C SER A 21 6.60 -3.88 14.42
N ASP A 22 6.66 -2.70 13.80
CA ASP A 22 5.66 -1.64 14.03
C ASP A 22 4.38 -1.89 13.21
N ALA A 23 4.34 -2.97 12.43
CA ALA A 23 3.07 -3.53 12.00
C ALA A 23 2.37 -4.04 13.27
N GLY A 24 1.23 -3.45 13.64
CA GLY A 24 0.40 -4.00 14.71
C GLY A 24 0.20 -5.50 14.50
N GLU A 25 0.12 -6.29 15.59
CA GLU A 25 0.13 -7.77 15.57
C GLU A 25 -0.87 -8.40 14.57
N ARG A 26 -1.85 -7.62 14.10
CA ARG A 26 -2.90 -8.00 13.15
C ARG A 26 -2.70 -7.40 11.74
N THR A 27 -1.48 -7.16 11.29
CA THR A 27 -1.19 -6.67 9.94
C THR A 27 -0.16 -7.53 9.22
N ILE A 28 -0.55 -8.08 8.07
CA ILE A 28 0.26 -8.94 7.20
C ILE A 28 0.78 -8.09 6.04
N VAL A 29 2.09 -8.10 5.79
CA VAL A 29 2.72 -7.44 4.63
C VAL A 29 3.27 -8.50 3.68
N SER A 30 3.03 -8.32 2.39
CA SER A 30 3.44 -9.28 1.35
C SER A 30 3.99 -8.56 0.12
N PRO A 31 5.06 -9.08 -0.52
CA PRO A 31 5.61 -8.56 -1.77
C PRO A 31 4.80 -9.00 -2.98
N VAL A 32 3.72 -9.77 -2.78
CA VAL A 32 2.84 -10.34 -3.81
C VAL A 32 1.38 -10.35 -3.34
N MET A 33 0.41 -10.23 -4.24
CA MET A 33 -1.01 -10.20 -3.87
C MET A 33 -1.66 -11.58 -3.73
N ASP A 34 -1.00 -12.69 -4.07
CA ASP A 34 -1.53 -14.04 -3.81
C ASP A 34 -1.45 -14.46 -2.33
N VAL A 35 -1.10 -13.52 -1.45
CA VAL A 35 -1.24 -13.66 -0.01
C VAL A 35 -2.71 -13.81 0.39
N ARG A 36 -2.96 -14.72 1.33
CA ARG A 36 -4.29 -14.96 1.87
C ARG A 36 -4.79 -13.75 2.66
N ILE A 37 -6.08 -13.42 2.50
CA ILE A 37 -6.76 -12.48 3.40
C ILE A 37 -7.18 -13.25 4.65
N GLU A 38 -6.68 -12.82 5.80
CA GLU A 38 -7.04 -13.39 7.10
C GLU A 38 -8.10 -12.53 7.80
N GLN A 39 -9.15 -13.18 8.30
CA GLN A 39 -10.21 -12.45 8.99
C GLN A 39 -9.65 -11.69 10.20
N GLY A 40 -10.03 -10.42 10.31
CA GLY A 40 -9.57 -9.54 11.39
C GLY A 40 -8.13 -9.05 11.24
N HIS A 41 -7.45 -9.36 10.13
CA HIS A 41 -6.12 -8.85 9.81
C HIS A 41 -6.19 -7.85 8.66
N ASN A 42 -5.32 -6.85 8.70
CA ASN A 42 -5.01 -6.05 7.53
C ASN A 42 -4.03 -6.84 6.64
N THR A 43 -4.14 -6.70 5.33
CA THR A 43 -3.22 -7.32 4.38
C THR A 43 -2.72 -6.27 3.40
N VAL A 44 -1.42 -6.00 3.42
CA VAL A 44 -0.79 -4.92 2.67
C VAL A 44 0.14 -5.50 1.61
N PHE A 45 -0.01 -5.00 0.39
CA PHE A 45 0.89 -5.25 -0.73
C PHE A 45 1.46 -3.91 -1.22
N CYS A 46 2.78 -3.88 -1.42
CA CYS A 46 3.47 -2.82 -2.12
C CYS A 46 4.48 -3.42 -3.10
N SER A 47 4.46 -2.95 -4.34
CA SER A 47 5.24 -3.53 -5.44
C SER A 47 6.75 -3.36 -5.31
N THR A 48 7.24 -2.47 -4.43
CA THR A 48 8.67 -2.14 -4.32
C THR A 48 9.54 -3.37 -4.07
N PHE A 49 9.14 -4.28 -3.18
CA PHE A 49 9.93 -5.49 -2.93
C PHE A 49 9.98 -6.40 -4.17
N GLN A 50 8.87 -6.53 -4.90
CA GLN A 50 8.85 -7.25 -6.19
C GLN A 50 9.74 -6.56 -7.23
N LEU A 51 9.76 -5.23 -7.30
CA LEU A 51 10.63 -4.51 -8.24
C LEU A 51 12.11 -4.75 -7.94
N ALA A 52 12.51 -4.72 -6.67
CA ALA A 52 13.86 -5.07 -6.25
C ALA A 52 14.19 -6.53 -6.64
N TRP A 53 13.28 -7.46 -6.37
CA TRP A 53 13.43 -8.86 -6.77
C TRP A 53 13.61 -9.03 -8.28
N ASN A 54 12.78 -8.35 -9.07
CA ASN A 54 12.87 -8.36 -10.54
C ASN A 54 14.21 -7.83 -11.02
N SER A 55 14.72 -6.74 -10.41
CA SER A 55 16.03 -6.19 -10.75
C SER A 55 17.14 -7.19 -10.44
N MET A 56 17.10 -7.84 -9.27
CA MET A 56 18.06 -8.89 -8.91
C MET A 56 18.08 -10.02 -9.94
N VAL A 57 16.90 -10.52 -10.33
CA VAL A 57 16.74 -11.57 -11.34
C VAL A 57 17.27 -11.10 -12.70
N ASN A 58 16.88 -9.92 -13.16
CA ASN A 58 17.14 -9.49 -14.54
C ASN A 58 18.52 -8.89 -14.77
N SER A 59 19.20 -8.42 -13.71
CA SER A 59 20.46 -7.68 -13.83
C SER A 59 21.65 -8.40 -13.20
N ILE A 60 21.42 -9.24 -12.18
CA ILE A 60 22.50 -9.90 -11.44
C ILE A 60 22.49 -11.41 -11.65
N VAL A 61 21.38 -12.06 -11.28
CA VAL A 61 21.30 -13.53 -11.28
C VAL A 61 21.06 -14.08 -12.69
N LEU A 62 20.35 -13.34 -13.53
CA LEU A 62 20.01 -13.65 -14.93
C LEU A 62 19.16 -14.91 -15.12
N GLU A 63 18.61 -15.44 -14.03
CA GLU A 63 17.64 -16.53 -13.98
C GLU A 63 16.80 -16.42 -12.69
N LYS A 64 15.81 -17.30 -12.54
CA LYS A 64 15.00 -17.36 -11.32
C LYS A 64 15.88 -17.59 -10.10
N ILE A 65 15.57 -16.91 -9.00
CA ILE A 65 16.30 -17.12 -7.74
C ILE A 65 15.75 -18.37 -7.07
N PHE A 66 16.64 -19.27 -6.70
CA PHE A 66 16.31 -20.48 -5.94
C PHE A 66 16.94 -20.36 -4.55
N LEU A 67 16.14 -20.53 -3.50
CA LEU A 67 16.62 -20.59 -2.12
C LEU A 67 16.67 -22.03 -1.64
N GLU A 68 17.49 -22.32 -0.62
CA GLU A 68 17.58 -23.65 -0.01
C GLU A 68 16.25 -24.21 0.49
N LYS A 69 15.30 -23.31 0.82
CA LYS A 69 13.93 -23.64 1.18
C LYS A 69 12.99 -23.25 0.05
N ASP A 70 12.14 -24.19 -0.36
CA ASP A 70 11.04 -23.92 -1.29
C ASP A 70 9.91 -23.20 -0.54
N LEU A 71 9.76 -21.90 -0.82
CA LEU A 71 8.77 -21.03 -0.21
C LEU A 71 7.78 -20.55 -1.27
N ASP A 72 6.49 -20.58 -0.95
CA ASP A 72 5.43 -20.08 -1.85
C ASP A 72 5.70 -18.63 -2.29
N ILE A 73 6.08 -17.75 -1.36
CA ILE A 73 6.44 -16.36 -1.64
C ILE A 73 7.55 -16.22 -2.69
N VAL A 74 8.56 -17.10 -2.68
CA VAL A 74 9.67 -17.10 -3.65
C VAL A 74 9.19 -17.59 -5.01
N ARG A 75 8.34 -18.63 -5.05
CA ARG A 75 7.70 -19.08 -6.29
C ARG A 75 6.84 -17.98 -6.91
N SER A 76 6.09 -17.26 -6.09
CA SER A 76 5.23 -16.15 -6.51
C SER A 76 6.04 -14.97 -7.02
N MET A 77 7.10 -14.56 -6.31
CA MET A 77 7.99 -13.48 -6.77
C MET A 77 8.71 -13.85 -8.08
N ASN A 78 9.10 -15.10 -8.27
CA ASN A 78 9.71 -15.58 -9.52
C ASN A 78 8.75 -15.60 -10.73
N ARG A 79 7.44 -15.33 -10.55
CA ARG A 79 6.51 -15.08 -11.66
C ARG A 79 6.60 -13.65 -12.19
N MET A 80 7.16 -12.71 -11.41
CA MET A 80 7.37 -11.31 -11.77
C MET A 80 6.12 -10.61 -12.31
N MET A 81 4.96 -10.84 -11.67
CA MET A 81 3.67 -10.30 -12.13
C MET A 81 3.60 -8.77 -12.05
N TYR A 82 4.21 -8.18 -11.03
CA TYR A 82 4.21 -6.73 -10.78
C TYR A 82 5.50 -6.14 -11.32
N THR A 83 5.39 -5.15 -12.21
CA THR A 83 6.55 -4.58 -12.88
C THR A 83 6.49 -3.06 -12.90
N SER A 84 7.59 -2.43 -13.30
CA SER A 84 7.65 -0.98 -13.39
C SER A 84 6.73 -0.37 -14.46
N SER A 85 6.16 -1.19 -15.36
CA SER A 85 5.14 -0.71 -16.31
C SER A 85 3.86 -0.21 -15.64
N ASP A 86 3.62 -0.65 -14.40
CA ASP A 86 2.44 -0.30 -13.61
C ASP A 86 2.60 1.01 -12.82
N ILE A 87 3.75 1.70 -12.97
CA ILE A 87 4.10 2.93 -12.24
C ILE A 87 4.55 4.00 -13.24
N GLU A 88 4.39 5.27 -12.89
CA GLU A 88 4.98 6.36 -13.66
C GLU A 88 6.49 6.42 -13.45
N GLU A 89 7.25 6.68 -14.52
CA GLU A 89 8.71 6.59 -14.46
C GLU A 89 9.30 7.60 -13.47
N SER A 90 8.67 8.75 -13.26
CA SER A 90 9.11 9.75 -12.29
C SER A 90 9.00 9.29 -10.83
N ASP A 91 8.14 8.32 -10.53
CA ASP A 91 7.67 8.07 -9.16
C ASP A 91 8.38 6.91 -8.48
N TYR A 92 9.16 6.12 -9.23
CA TYR A 92 9.91 5.01 -8.65
C TYR A 92 11.39 5.05 -9.02
N TYR A 93 12.20 4.38 -8.23
CA TYR A 93 13.58 4.07 -8.53
C TYR A 93 13.83 2.59 -8.27
N VAL A 94 14.60 1.95 -9.15
CA VAL A 94 15.01 0.55 -8.99
C VAL A 94 16.44 0.40 -9.46
N ALA A 95 17.25 -0.30 -8.67
CA ALA A 95 18.61 -0.64 -9.03
C ALA A 95 19.05 -1.92 -8.34
N SER A 96 20.01 -2.61 -8.95
CA SER A 96 20.75 -3.69 -8.31
C SER A 96 22.20 -3.65 -8.77
N GLY A 97 23.08 -4.22 -7.95
CA GLY A 97 24.52 -4.19 -8.19
C GLY A 97 25.32 -4.84 -7.07
N PHE A 98 26.63 -4.89 -7.30
CA PHE A 98 27.60 -5.42 -6.35
C PHE A 98 28.10 -4.31 -5.42
N GLY A 99 28.36 -4.66 -4.16
CA GLY A 99 28.97 -3.76 -3.20
C GLY A 99 30.38 -3.33 -3.60
N SER A 100 31.15 -4.22 -4.23
CA SER A 100 32.45 -3.92 -4.85
C SER A 100 32.39 -2.75 -5.84
N ASP A 101 31.24 -2.53 -6.47
CA ASP A 101 30.99 -1.45 -7.44
C ASP A 101 30.39 -0.18 -6.80
N ASN A 102 30.39 -0.11 -5.47
CA ASN A 102 29.80 0.98 -4.68
C ASN A 102 28.29 1.20 -4.93
N ILE A 103 27.51 0.13 -5.05
CA ILE A 103 26.07 0.20 -5.36
C ILE A 103 25.27 1.09 -4.41
N ALA A 104 25.52 1.07 -3.09
CA ALA A 104 24.79 1.92 -2.15
C ALA A 104 25.07 3.41 -2.38
N ARG A 105 26.32 3.76 -2.75
CA ARG A 105 26.67 5.15 -3.10
C ARG A 105 26.00 5.58 -4.41
N THR A 106 25.94 4.68 -5.39
CA THR A 106 25.24 4.90 -6.66
C THR A 106 23.75 5.16 -6.43
N ILE A 107 23.09 4.31 -5.63
CA ILE A 107 21.67 4.47 -5.26
C ILE A 107 21.43 5.82 -4.57
N ASN A 108 22.24 6.17 -3.57
CA ASN A 108 22.07 7.45 -2.85
C ASN A 108 22.22 8.67 -3.78
N ARG A 109 23.17 8.63 -4.71
CA ARG A 109 23.35 9.69 -5.70
C ARG A 109 22.12 9.81 -6.61
N GLU A 110 21.67 8.70 -7.18
CA GLU A 110 20.58 8.68 -8.15
C GLU A 110 19.23 9.01 -7.51
N LEU A 111 18.98 8.55 -6.28
CA LEU A 111 17.81 8.97 -5.50
C LEU A 111 17.80 10.48 -5.24
N LYS A 112 18.95 11.07 -4.91
CA LYS A 112 19.07 12.52 -4.70
C LYS A 112 18.87 13.31 -5.99
N GLU A 113 19.38 12.80 -7.10
CA GLU A 113 19.19 13.40 -8.43
C GLU A 113 17.72 13.36 -8.85
N LYS A 114 17.01 12.25 -8.56
CA LYS A 114 15.62 12.04 -8.97
C LYS A 114 14.59 12.69 -8.05
N PHE A 115 14.72 12.55 -6.73
CA PHE A 115 13.73 12.95 -5.72
C PHE A 115 14.14 14.18 -4.88
N GLY A 116 15.33 14.72 -5.09
CA GLY A 116 15.75 15.98 -4.48
C GLY A 116 16.25 15.86 -3.03
N LEU A 117 15.69 16.69 -2.12
CA LEU A 117 16.37 17.08 -0.88
C LEU A 117 16.30 16.05 0.27
N HIS A 118 15.31 15.15 0.29
CA HIS A 118 15.10 14.22 1.40
C HIS A 118 14.77 12.77 1.00
N PRO A 119 15.43 12.16 -0.01
CA PRO A 119 15.24 10.74 -0.26
C PRO A 119 15.74 9.88 0.92
N PRO A 120 15.28 8.64 1.04
CA PRO A 120 15.89 7.65 1.93
C PRO A 120 17.38 7.50 1.62
N VAL A 121 18.17 7.27 2.66
CA VAL A 121 19.61 7.03 2.54
C VAL A 121 19.89 5.55 2.77
N VAL A 122 20.50 4.92 1.78
CA VAL A 122 21.04 3.57 1.87
C VAL A 122 22.40 3.64 2.57
N ASP A 123 22.61 2.81 3.58
CA ASP A 123 23.86 2.76 4.34
C ASP A 123 25.04 2.33 3.44
N GLU A 124 26.14 3.09 3.43
CA GLU A 124 27.32 2.77 2.59
C GLU A 124 28.06 1.51 3.04
N LYS A 125 27.71 0.90 4.18
CA LYS A 125 28.26 -0.40 4.59
C LYS A 125 27.96 -1.53 3.59
N TYR A 126 27.00 -1.37 2.68
CA TYR A 126 26.74 -2.35 1.60
C TYR A 126 27.69 -2.21 0.42
N ASN A 127 28.64 -1.27 0.45
CA ASN A 127 29.72 -1.18 -0.53
C ASN A 127 30.88 -2.12 -0.19
N ASP A 128 30.58 -3.34 0.27
CA ASP A 128 31.55 -4.38 0.61
C ASP A 128 31.68 -5.38 -0.57
N ASP A 129 32.85 -5.98 -0.75
CA ASP A 129 33.19 -6.80 -1.92
C ASP A 129 32.29 -8.04 -2.03
N ASP A 130 31.80 -8.55 -0.90
CA ASP A 130 30.99 -9.77 -0.82
C ASP A 130 29.47 -9.50 -0.79
N VAL A 131 29.03 -8.28 -1.13
CA VAL A 131 27.62 -7.88 -1.08
C VAL A 131 27.01 -7.80 -2.47
N ILE A 132 25.79 -8.30 -2.61
CA ILE A 132 24.89 -8.01 -3.71
C ILE A 132 23.66 -7.32 -3.12
N MET A 133 23.21 -6.25 -3.77
CA MET A 133 22.03 -5.49 -3.36
C MET A 133 21.07 -5.34 -4.51
N ALA A 134 19.77 -5.43 -4.20
CA ALA A 134 18.72 -4.86 -5.01
C ALA A 134 17.89 -3.92 -4.15
N TYR A 135 17.48 -2.81 -4.74
CA TYR A 135 16.79 -1.73 -4.06
C TYR A 135 15.69 -1.19 -4.95
N ALA A 136 14.55 -0.89 -4.35
CA ALA A 136 13.47 -0.18 -4.99
C ALA A 136 12.90 0.85 -4.03
N PHE A 137 12.49 1.98 -4.58
CA PHE A 137 11.84 3.07 -3.86
C PHE A 137 10.67 3.57 -4.70
N LEU A 138 9.58 3.91 -4.03
CA LEU A 138 8.38 4.49 -4.61
C LEU A 138 8.04 5.73 -3.81
N ASP A 139 7.99 6.87 -4.48
CA ASP A 139 7.56 8.15 -3.93
C ASP A 139 6.34 8.61 -4.71
N LYS A 140 5.15 8.34 -4.16
CA LYS A 140 3.88 8.66 -4.80
C LYS A 140 3.00 9.45 -3.86
N GLU A 141 2.72 10.69 -4.24
CA GLU A 141 1.73 11.54 -3.57
C GLU A 141 0.49 11.68 -4.46
N LEU A 142 -0.68 11.33 -3.92
CA LEU A 142 -1.96 11.51 -4.60
C LEU A 142 -2.80 12.52 -3.83
N GLN A 143 -3.16 13.61 -4.49
CA GLN A 143 -4.08 14.61 -3.95
C GLN A 143 -5.44 14.45 -4.62
N TYR A 144 -6.52 14.58 -3.86
CA TYR A 144 -7.85 14.65 -4.46
C TYR A 144 -8.02 15.92 -5.28
N LEU A 145 -8.86 15.86 -6.31
CA LEU A 145 -9.24 17.05 -7.07
C LEU A 145 -9.87 18.12 -6.17
N HIS A 146 -10.69 17.68 -5.20
CA HIS A 146 -11.27 18.52 -4.17
C HIS A 146 -11.09 17.87 -2.79
N LYS A 147 -10.58 18.61 -1.81
CA LYS A 147 -10.46 18.11 -0.43
C LYS A 147 -11.84 17.77 0.14
N PHE A 148 -11.96 16.65 0.82
CA PHE A 148 -13.13 16.28 1.61
C PHE A 148 -13.14 17.02 2.95
N ARG A 149 -14.28 16.99 3.64
CA ARG A 149 -14.37 17.41 5.04
C ARG A 149 -13.99 16.26 5.94
N GLU A 150 -13.35 16.57 7.07
CA GLU A 150 -13.32 15.65 8.20
C GLU A 150 -14.75 15.39 8.66
N TYR A 151 -15.03 14.15 9.00
CA TYR A 151 -16.32 13.76 9.55
C TYR A 151 -16.30 14.09 11.04
N GLY A 152 -17.06 15.13 11.41
CA GLY A 152 -17.06 15.69 12.77
C GLY A 152 -17.68 14.80 13.86
N SER A 153 -17.84 13.50 13.61
CA SER A 153 -18.27 12.51 14.60
C SER A 153 -17.55 11.20 14.34
N PRO A 154 -17.18 10.41 15.36
CA PRO A 154 -16.58 9.12 15.15
C PRO A 154 -17.50 8.17 14.35
N MET A 155 -16.91 7.41 13.43
CA MET A 155 -17.60 6.31 12.77
C MET A 155 -17.22 4.98 13.41
N ARG A 156 -18.09 3.97 13.32
CA ARG A 156 -17.80 2.63 13.86
C ARG A 156 -17.29 1.72 12.75
N PHE A 157 -16.18 1.03 13.01
CA PHE A 157 -15.56 0.12 12.04
C PHE A 157 -15.55 -1.34 12.51
N GLY A 158 -15.59 -2.29 11.58
CA GLY A 158 -15.42 -3.72 11.84
C GLY A 158 -16.72 -4.50 12.01
N TYR A 159 -16.60 -5.70 12.58
CA TYR A 159 -17.72 -6.62 12.81
C TYR A 159 -18.14 -6.68 14.29
N GLY A 160 -19.37 -7.13 14.56
CA GLY A 160 -19.87 -7.36 15.91
C GLY A 160 -20.46 -6.13 16.62
N GLU A 161 -20.72 -6.26 17.92
CA GLU A 161 -21.41 -5.22 18.71
C GLU A 161 -20.47 -4.13 19.23
N THR A 162 -19.21 -4.48 19.55
CA THR A 162 -18.23 -3.59 20.21
C THR A 162 -17.36 -2.79 19.22
N ARG A 163 -17.83 -2.57 17.99
CA ARG A 163 -17.08 -1.92 16.90
C ARG A 163 -16.35 -0.65 17.36
N PRO A 164 -15.01 -0.57 17.20
CA PRO A 164 -14.23 0.60 17.59
C PRO A 164 -14.68 1.87 16.87
N GLU A 165 -14.50 2.99 17.55
CA GLU A 165 -14.77 4.33 17.03
C GLU A 165 -13.50 4.90 16.40
N VAL A 166 -13.59 5.27 15.12
CA VAL A 166 -12.48 5.75 14.29
C VAL A 166 -12.84 7.09 13.66
N ALA A 167 -11.83 7.91 13.38
CA ALA A 167 -12.00 9.14 12.65
C ALA A 167 -12.33 8.84 11.18
N GLY A 168 -13.16 9.68 10.57
CA GLY A 168 -13.55 9.54 9.18
C GLY A 168 -13.52 10.86 8.43
N PHE A 169 -13.71 10.79 7.13
CA PHE A 169 -13.88 11.94 6.25
C PHE A 169 -14.86 11.62 5.12
N GLY A 170 -15.35 12.66 4.44
CA GLY A 170 -16.14 12.50 3.22
C GLY A 170 -17.25 13.52 3.07
N ILE A 171 -18.42 13.04 2.67
CA ILE A 171 -19.61 13.83 2.33
C ILE A 171 -20.77 13.35 3.21
N GLY A 172 -21.15 14.17 4.19
CA GLY A 172 -22.21 13.87 5.14
C GLY A 172 -23.61 14.16 4.60
N GLN A 173 -24.62 13.68 5.32
CA GLN A 173 -26.01 13.99 5.02
C GLN A 173 -26.29 15.48 5.28
N GLY A 174 -26.79 16.20 4.26
CA GLY A 174 -27.12 17.63 4.39
C GLY A 174 -26.02 18.60 3.94
N ASP A 175 -24.88 18.11 3.44
CA ASP A 175 -23.76 18.94 2.94
C ASP A 175 -24.03 19.58 1.56
N SER A 176 -25.21 20.15 1.31
CA SER A 176 -25.66 20.53 -0.05
C SER A 176 -24.80 21.58 -0.79
N GLY A 177 -24.03 22.44 -0.08
CA GLY A 177 -23.24 23.51 -0.69
C GLY A 177 -21.78 23.16 -1.05
N LEU A 178 -21.06 22.44 -0.17
CA LEU A 178 -19.68 21.98 -0.45
C LEU A 178 -19.63 20.59 -1.09
N SER A 179 -20.75 19.86 -1.14
CA SER A 179 -20.76 18.49 -1.66
C SER A 179 -20.77 18.38 -3.19
N VAL A 180 -21.10 19.42 -3.97
CA VAL A 180 -21.24 19.24 -5.43
C VAL A 180 -19.91 18.88 -6.10
N ASP A 181 -18.85 19.66 -5.85
CA ASP A 181 -17.52 19.41 -6.40
C ASP A 181 -16.94 18.10 -5.84
N GLN A 182 -17.10 17.87 -4.53
CA GLN A 182 -16.67 16.63 -3.87
C GLN A 182 -17.40 15.40 -4.40
N ARG A 183 -18.70 15.49 -4.73
CA ARG A 183 -19.47 14.41 -5.39
C ARG A 183 -19.00 14.19 -6.82
N SER A 184 -18.63 15.25 -7.53
CA SER A 184 -18.25 15.16 -8.94
C SER A 184 -16.96 14.35 -9.19
N GLN A 185 -16.02 14.40 -8.24
CA GLN A 185 -14.78 13.61 -8.26
C GLN A 185 -14.97 12.15 -7.81
N VAL A 186 -16.15 11.76 -7.31
CA VAL A 186 -16.43 10.39 -6.91
C VAL A 186 -17.32 9.71 -7.96
N LYS A 187 -16.81 8.62 -8.53
CA LYS A 187 -17.58 7.74 -9.42
C LYS A 187 -17.91 6.46 -8.68
N ILE A 188 -19.19 6.13 -8.62
CA ILE A 188 -19.67 4.82 -8.17
C ILE A 188 -19.47 3.89 -9.36
N LEU A 189 -18.54 2.96 -9.28
CA LEU A 189 -18.25 2.03 -10.39
C LEU A 189 -19.21 0.85 -10.37
N ASP A 190 -19.56 0.38 -9.19
CA ASP A 190 -20.59 -0.63 -8.98
C ASP A 190 -21.30 -0.41 -7.65
N TYR A 191 -22.58 -0.77 -7.57
CA TYR A 191 -23.38 -0.65 -6.34
C TYR A 191 -24.47 -1.71 -6.33
N VAL A 192 -24.35 -2.64 -5.40
CA VAL A 192 -25.37 -3.65 -5.11
C VAL A 192 -26.24 -3.13 -3.96
N ASP A 193 -25.64 -2.81 -2.82
CA ASP A 193 -26.31 -2.31 -1.62
C ASP A 193 -25.32 -1.53 -0.70
N PRO A 194 -25.75 -0.95 0.44
CA PRO A 194 -24.86 -0.20 1.34
C PRO A 194 -23.70 -0.99 1.95
N GLY A 195 -23.71 -2.32 1.87
CA GLY A 195 -22.60 -3.18 2.25
C GLY A 195 -21.79 -3.69 1.06
N ASP A 196 -22.18 -3.41 -0.17
CA ASP A 196 -21.50 -3.95 -1.34
C ASP A 196 -21.46 -2.94 -2.50
N PHE A 197 -20.33 -2.24 -2.62
CA PHE A 197 -20.13 -1.16 -3.57
C PHE A 197 -18.64 -0.89 -3.86
N ILE A 198 -18.38 -0.33 -5.03
CA ILE A 198 -17.04 0.04 -5.50
C ILE A 198 -17.08 1.50 -5.96
N ILE A 199 -16.14 2.32 -5.48
CA ILE A 199 -15.98 3.70 -5.90
C ILE A 199 -14.57 3.97 -6.41
N ARG A 200 -14.48 4.99 -7.25
CA ARG A 200 -13.24 5.67 -7.61
C ARG A 200 -13.30 7.10 -7.14
N ILE A 201 -12.24 7.55 -6.50
CA ILE A 201 -12.02 8.96 -6.19
C ILE A 201 -10.97 9.49 -7.17
N MET A 202 -11.29 10.57 -7.87
CA MET A 202 -10.36 11.19 -8.81
C MET A 202 -9.21 11.87 -8.05
N SER A 203 -7.99 11.55 -8.49
CA SER A 203 -6.80 12.30 -8.13
C SER A 203 -6.68 13.55 -9.01
N ALA A 204 -5.94 14.56 -8.54
CA ALA A 204 -5.46 15.67 -9.35
C ALA A 204 -4.48 15.19 -10.45
N ASP A 205 -3.85 14.03 -10.25
CA ASP A 205 -3.12 13.29 -11.27
C ASP A 205 -4.10 12.40 -12.07
N GLU A 206 -4.46 12.82 -13.29
CA GLU A 206 -5.39 12.09 -14.16
C GLU A 206 -4.85 10.73 -14.66
N GLY A 207 -3.53 10.51 -14.51
CA GLY A 207 -2.86 9.26 -14.79
C GLY A 207 -3.06 8.21 -13.70
N GLU A 208 -3.68 8.57 -12.58
CA GLU A 208 -3.77 7.73 -11.38
C GLU A 208 -5.21 7.49 -10.94
N GLU A 209 -5.44 6.32 -10.37
CA GLU A 209 -6.75 5.93 -9.85
C GLU A 209 -6.65 5.45 -8.40
N ILE A 210 -7.51 6.04 -7.55
CA ILE A 210 -7.73 5.61 -6.17
C ILE A 210 -9.06 4.85 -6.17
N ILE A 211 -8.99 3.54 -5.94
CA ILE A 211 -10.18 2.69 -5.87
C ILE A 211 -10.40 2.23 -4.44
N LEU A 212 -11.66 2.32 -4.00
CA LEU A 212 -12.11 1.78 -2.72
C LEU A 212 -13.28 0.82 -2.97
N ALA A 213 -13.19 -0.38 -2.43
CA ALA A 213 -14.14 -1.46 -2.66
C ALA A 213 -14.60 -2.06 -1.34
N CYS A 214 -15.85 -1.78 -0.97
CA CYS A 214 -16.52 -2.45 0.14
C CYS A 214 -17.19 -3.70 -0.43
N VAL A 215 -16.50 -4.84 -0.40
CA VAL A 215 -16.92 -6.10 -1.03
C VAL A 215 -16.66 -7.27 -0.09
N ASN A 216 -17.20 -8.45 -0.38
CA ASN A 216 -16.73 -9.67 0.30
C ASN A 216 -15.35 -10.06 -0.25
N PRO A 217 -14.37 -10.39 0.60
CA PRO A 217 -13.04 -10.77 0.12
C PRO A 217 -13.08 -12.17 -0.53
N GLY A 218 -12.24 -12.36 -1.55
CA GLY A 218 -11.82 -13.68 -2.03
C GLY A 218 -10.87 -14.35 -1.04
N GLU A 219 -10.26 -15.49 -1.42
CA GLU A 219 -9.29 -16.16 -0.54
C GLU A 219 -8.00 -15.34 -0.42
N THR A 220 -7.61 -14.67 -1.50
CA THR A 220 -6.38 -13.87 -1.57
C THR A 220 -6.65 -12.40 -1.90
N LEU A 221 -5.66 -11.55 -1.66
CA LEU A 221 -5.71 -10.15 -2.07
C LEU A 221 -5.83 -10.03 -3.60
N LEU A 222 -5.17 -10.91 -4.36
CA LEU A 222 -5.23 -10.97 -5.81
C LEU A 222 -6.63 -11.34 -6.32
N GLU A 223 -7.24 -12.39 -5.77
CA GLU A 223 -8.61 -12.78 -6.14
C GLU A 223 -9.62 -11.68 -5.84
N THR A 224 -9.46 -10.99 -4.71
CA THR A 224 -10.31 -9.86 -4.34
C THR A 224 -10.14 -8.69 -5.33
N PHE A 225 -8.90 -8.39 -5.71
CA PHE A 225 -8.60 -7.41 -6.75
C PHE A 225 -9.22 -7.78 -8.11
N GLU A 226 -9.07 -9.04 -8.54
CA GLU A 226 -9.60 -9.52 -9.81
C GLU A 226 -11.15 -9.49 -9.85
N ASP A 227 -11.82 -9.82 -8.74
CA ASP A 227 -13.29 -9.67 -8.63
C ASP A 227 -13.71 -8.20 -8.75
N VAL A 228 -13.03 -7.31 -8.03
CA VAL A 228 -13.31 -5.87 -8.11
C VAL A 228 -13.09 -5.34 -9.53
N GLU A 229 -12.00 -5.71 -10.21
CA GLU A 229 -11.75 -5.33 -11.59
C GLU A 229 -12.81 -5.88 -12.56
N TRP A 230 -13.23 -7.14 -12.37
CA TRP A 230 -14.30 -7.73 -13.16
C TRP A 230 -15.61 -6.96 -12.97
N ARG A 231 -15.94 -6.55 -11.74
CA ARG A 231 -17.12 -5.73 -11.43
C ARG A 231 -17.01 -4.32 -12.00
N ILE A 232 -15.83 -3.72 -12.01
CA ILE A 232 -15.62 -2.41 -12.66
C ILE A 232 -15.84 -2.49 -14.17
N ALA A 233 -15.39 -3.58 -14.81
CA ALA A 233 -15.54 -3.79 -16.24
C ALA A 233 -16.98 -4.09 -16.67
N ASN A 234 -17.76 -4.77 -15.83
CA ASN A 234 -19.13 -5.24 -16.13
C ASN A 234 -20.23 -4.46 -15.38
N GLY A 235 -19.85 -3.54 -14.50
CA GLY A 235 -20.75 -2.77 -13.65
C GLY A 235 -21.50 -1.67 -14.41
N SER A 236 -22.42 -1.03 -13.70
CA SER A 236 -23.20 0.11 -14.20
C SER A 236 -22.77 1.39 -13.50
N PRO A 237 -21.75 2.10 -14.01
CA PRO A 237 -21.19 3.24 -13.30
C PRO A 237 -22.21 4.38 -13.18
N ALA A 238 -22.21 5.01 -12.01
CA ALA A 238 -23.06 6.14 -11.69
C ALA A 238 -22.25 7.29 -11.08
N ARG A 239 -22.75 8.51 -11.25
CA ARG A 239 -22.26 9.67 -10.49
C ARG A 239 -22.96 9.69 -9.13
N MET A 240 -22.27 10.22 -8.12
CA MET A 240 -22.95 10.58 -6.88
C MET A 240 -24.05 11.62 -7.17
N ARG A 241 -25.20 11.44 -6.52
CA ARG A 241 -26.36 12.34 -6.60
C ARG A 241 -26.47 13.16 -5.33
N ASP A 242 -27.31 14.19 -5.35
CA ASP A 242 -27.69 14.87 -4.13
C ASP A 242 -28.34 13.89 -3.14
N GLY A 243 -27.97 14.00 -1.87
CA GLY A 243 -28.40 13.07 -0.81
C GLY A 243 -27.58 11.79 -0.66
N ASP A 244 -26.71 11.41 -1.62
CA ASP A 244 -25.77 10.28 -1.39
C ASP A 244 -24.80 10.63 -0.25
N VAL A 245 -24.30 9.63 0.45
CA VAL A 245 -23.35 9.79 1.57
C VAL A 245 -22.10 9.01 1.24
N LEU A 246 -20.93 9.59 1.51
CA LEU A 246 -19.63 8.92 1.44
C LEU A 246 -18.91 9.16 2.76
N ILE A 247 -18.55 8.11 3.49
CA ILE A 247 -17.75 8.23 4.70
C ILE A 247 -16.66 7.15 4.67
N VAL A 248 -15.41 7.59 4.74
CA VAL A 248 -14.21 6.75 4.68
C VAL A 248 -13.41 6.95 5.98
N PRO A 249 -12.93 5.87 6.63
CA PRO A 249 -11.99 5.99 7.75
C PRO A 249 -10.70 6.72 7.32
N ILE A 250 -10.13 7.53 8.22
CA ILE A 250 -8.79 8.06 8.02
C ILE A 250 -7.80 6.94 8.30
N LEU A 251 -6.92 6.64 7.33
CA LEU A 251 -5.86 5.65 7.49
C LEU A 251 -4.51 6.34 7.68
N ASP A 252 -3.72 5.81 8.61
CA ASP A 252 -2.34 6.21 8.86
C ASP A 252 -1.50 4.94 9.07
N VAL A 253 -0.81 4.53 8.02
CA VAL A 253 -0.03 3.29 7.95
C VAL A 253 1.45 3.68 7.98
N ASP A 254 2.16 3.29 9.02
CA ASP A 254 3.63 3.29 9.07
C ASP A 254 4.08 1.89 9.50
N ILE A 255 4.44 1.07 8.52
CA ILE A 255 4.81 -0.33 8.74
C ILE A 255 6.26 -0.53 8.32
N ARG A 256 7.05 -1.11 9.22
CA ARG A 256 8.34 -1.72 8.88
C ARG A 256 8.19 -3.22 8.99
N HIS A 257 8.42 -3.90 7.87
CA HIS A 257 8.29 -5.35 7.79
C HIS A 257 9.63 -6.00 7.45
N SER A 258 10.01 -7.02 8.23
CA SER A 258 11.15 -7.90 7.95
C SER A 258 10.61 -9.24 7.45
N TYR A 259 11.11 -9.71 6.31
CA TYR A 259 10.77 -11.02 5.77
C TYR A 259 11.64 -12.10 6.41
N ASP A 260 11.40 -12.34 7.70
CA ASP A 260 12.22 -13.22 8.55
C ASP A 260 12.36 -14.64 7.98
N GLN A 261 11.32 -15.10 7.28
CA GLN A 261 11.29 -16.39 6.59
C GLN A 261 12.32 -16.54 5.45
N LEU A 262 12.85 -15.44 4.94
CA LEU A 262 13.90 -15.45 3.91
C LEU A 262 15.30 -15.45 4.52
N LEU A 263 15.45 -14.92 5.74
CA LEU A 263 16.76 -14.65 6.34
C LEU A 263 17.54 -15.95 6.56
N GLY A 264 18.84 -15.91 6.27
CA GLY A 264 19.75 -17.05 6.43
C GLY A 264 19.70 -18.08 5.30
N LEU A 265 18.72 -18.00 4.38
CA LEU A 265 18.59 -18.95 3.29
C LEU A 265 19.64 -18.69 2.20
N TYR A 266 20.38 -19.74 1.83
CA TYR A 266 21.36 -19.68 0.74
C TYR A 266 20.70 -19.68 -0.63
N LEU A 267 21.29 -18.93 -1.56
CA LEU A 267 20.96 -19.03 -2.98
C LEU A 267 21.52 -20.34 -3.54
N LEU A 268 20.81 -20.96 -4.47
CA LEU A 268 21.23 -22.21 -5.12
C LEU A 268 21.75 -22.02 -6.55
N ASN A 269 21.61 -20.80 -7.10
CA ASN A 269 22.12 -20.40 -8.42
C ASN A 269 23.63 -20.61 -8.50
N TYR A 270 24.13 -21.12 -9.64
CA TYR A 270 25.48 -21.71 -9.76
C TYR A 270 26.61 -20.82 -9.21
N ASP A 271 26.67 -19.55 -9.61
CA ASP A 271 27.70 -18.58 -9.19
C ASP A 271 27.37 -17.88 -7.85
N PHE A 272 26.17 -18.12 -7.29
CA PHE A 272 25.69 -17.43 -6.10
C PHE A 272 25.55 -18.34 -4.87
N LYS A 273 26.03 -19.58 -4.93
CA LYS A 273 25.87 -20.57 -3.83
C LYS A 273 26.49 -20.18 -2.49
N SER A 274 27.45 -19.26 -2.50
CA SER A 274 28.05 -18.71 -1.27
C SER A 274 27.26 -17.54 -0.69
N TYR A 275 26.29 -17.01 -1.42
CA TYR A 275 25.44 -15.91 -0.97
C TYR A 275 24.22 -16.45 -0.24
N PHE A 276 23.76 -15.70 0.75
CA PHE A 276 22.53 -15.97 1.46
C PHE A 276 21.81 -14.67 1.77
N VAL A 277 20.51 -14.77 2.02
CA VAL A 277 19.69 -13.60 2.33
C VAL A 277 20.10 -13.07 3.68
N ALA A 278 20.84 -11.97 3.62
CA ALA A 278 21.19 -11.17 4.76
C ALA A 278 19.96 -10.45 5.25
N GLU A 279 19.58 -9.39 4.57
CA GLU A 279 18.33 -8.69 4.83
C GLU A 279 17.28 -8.98 3.78
N ALA A 280 16.02 -8.99 4.23
CA ALA A 280 14.87 -8.67 3.40
C ALA A 280 13.90 -7.81 4.22
N ARG A 281 13.73 -6.53 3.87
CA ARG A 281 12.78 -5.63 4.53
C ARG A 281 11.98 -4.79 3.53
N GLN A 282 10.83 -4.32 3.98
CA GLN A 282 10.01 -3.33 3.28
C GLN A 282 9.46 -2.33 4.30
N ASP A 283 9.70 -1.04 4.05
CA ASP A 283 9.15 0.06 4.83
C ASP A 283 8.00 0.70 4.01
N ILE A 284 6.81 0.77 4.59
CA ILE A 284 5.60 1.27 3.93
C ILE A 284 5.04 2.41 4.77
N ARG A 285 4.97 3.60 4.18
CA ARG A 285 4.23 4.75 4.73
C ARG A 285 3.11 5.12 3.80
N PHE A 286 1.88 5.00 4.27
CA PHE A 286 0.69 5.31 3.49
C PHE A 286 -0.33 6.03 4.37
N LYS A 287 -0.83 7.17 3.89
CA LYS A 287 -1.87 7.94 4.57
C LYS A 287 -3.03 8.18 3.63
N LEU A 288 -4.24 7.99 4.14
CA LEU A 288 -5.48 8.34 3.46
C LEU A 288 -6.30 9.23 4.39
N ASP A 289 -6.30 10.54 4.13
CA ASP A 289 -7.06 11.52 4.90
C ASP A 289 -7.98 12.35 4.00
N ASN A 290 -8.60 13.40 4.53
CA ASN A 290 -9.54 14.22 3.78
C ASN A 290 -8.91 15.06 2.66
N LYS A 291 -7.59 15.01 2.45
CA LYS A 291 -6.85 15.91 1.57
C LYS A 291 -5.99 15.21 0.54
N GLY A 292 -5.56 13.99 0.83
CA GLY A 292 -4.31 13.47 0.31
C GLY A 292 -3.22 13.67 1.37
N THR A 293 -2.80 14.92 1.69
CA THR A 293 -1.94 15.29 2.85
C THR A 293 -2.11 16.75 3.42
N SER A 294 -1.94 16.90 4.75
CA SER A 294 -1.72 18.06 5.71
C SER A 294 -2.76 19.18 6.05
N LEU A 295 -2.78 19.52 7.37
CA LEU A 295 -3.79 20.01 8.36
C LEU A 295 -4.50 21.38 8.21
N ASP A 296 -5.78 21.44 8.63
CA ASP A 296 -6.51 22.59 9.24
C ASP A 296 -7.98 22.16 9.52
N SER A 297 -8.44 22.46 10.75
CA SER A 297 -9.65 21.93 11.41
C SER A 297 -10.85 22.88 11.38
N GLN A 298 -12.07 22.36 11.17
CA GLN A 298 -13.32 22.99 11.64
C GLN A 298 -14.54 22.05 11.58
N SER A 299 -15.43 22.15 12.56
CA SER A 299 -16.63 21.32 12.76
C SER A 299 -17.94 22.10 12.56
N LEU A 300 -19.00 21.42 12.07
CA LEU A 300 -20.37 21.93 12.04
C LEU A 300 -21.38 20.76 12.11
N LEU A 301 -22.34 20.84 13.05
CA LEU A 301 -23.47 19.93 13.21
C LEU A 301 -24.72 20.53 12.54
N VAL A 302 -25.39 19.78 11.68
CA VAL A 302 -26.75 20.12 11.20
C VAL A 302 -27.62 18.86 11.19
N LEU A 303 -28.75 18.90 11.91
CA LEU A 303 -29.81 17.90 11.85
C LEU A 303 -30.96 18.41 10.98
N LYS A 304 -31.47 17.58 10.05
CA LYS A 304 -32.82 17.73 9.52
C LYS A 304 -33.38 16.39 9.03
N LYS A 305 -34.64 16.12 9.38
CA LYS A 305 -35.45 14.98 8.90
C LYS A 305 -36.11 15.36 7.57
N GLY A 306 -35.96 14.53 6.54
CA GLY A 306 -36.68 14.68 5.27
C GLY A 306 -36.12 13.75 4.20
N GLY A 307 -36.93 12.82 3.71
CA GLY A 307 -36.53 11.73 2.81
C GLY A 307 -35.97 12.18 1.47
N ILE A 308 -34.69 11.92 1.27
CA ILE A 308 -34.08 11.61 -0.04
C ILE A 308 -33.28 10.33 0.22
N SER A 309 -33.68 9.21 -0.38
CA SER A 309 -32.96 7.93 -0.26
C SER A 309 -31.74 7.97 -1.19
N GLY A 310 -30.68 8.64 -0.75
CA GLY A 310 -29.37 8.55 -1.39
C GLY A 310 -28.70 7.20 -1.14
N LYS A 311 -27.74 6.83 -1.99
CA LYS A 311 -26.83 5.71 -1.77
C LYS A 311 -25.96 5.99 -0.54
N SER A 312 -25.79 4.99 0.31
CA SER A 312 -24.96 5.06 1.51
C SER A 312 -23.65 4.32 1.26
N LEU A 313 -22.58 5.07 1.01
CA LEU A 313 -21.23 4.57 0.70
C LEU A 313 -20.35 4.74 1.95
N ILE A 314 -20.62 3.95 2.99
CA ILE A 314 -19.95 4.09 4.29
C ILE A 314 -19.03 2.88 4.52
N PHE A 315 -17.73 3.12 4.56
CA PHE A 315 -16.70 2.10 4.79
C PHE A 315 -16.59 1.73 6.28
N SER A 316 -17.67 1.15 6.82
CA SER A 316 -17.80 0.77 8.24
C SER A 316 -17.49 -0.70 8.54
N LYS A 317 -17.10 -1.47 7.52
CA LYS A 317 -16.71 -2.87 7.59
C LYS A 317 -15.50 -3.10 6.67
N PRO A 318 -14.81 -4.26 6.77
CA PRO A 318 -13.64 -4.53 5.95
C PRO A 318 -13.83 -4.29 4.47
N PHE A 319 -12.79 -3.74 3.86
CA PHE A 319 -12.81 -3.22 2.52
C PHE A 319 -11.41 -3.19 1.92
N MET A 320 -11.33 -3.09 0.60
CA MET A 320 -10.07 -2.95 -0.12
C MET A 320 -9.85 -1.51 -0.56
N ILE A 321 -8.60 -1.06 -0.51
CA ILE A 321 -8.13 0.13 -1.20
C ILE A 321 -6.99 -0.29 -2.10
N TYR A 322 -6.94 0.21 -3.33
CA TYR A 322 -5.74 0.09 -4.15
C TYR A 322 -5.50 1.34 -4.99
N LEU A 323 -4.21 1.56 -5.26
CA LEU A 323 -3.70 2.64 -6.09
C LEU A 323 -3.08 2.05 -7.34
N ARG A 324 -3.43 2.63 -8.49
CA ARG A 324 -2.86 2.19 -9.77
C ARG A 324 -2.65 3.34 -10.73
N LYS A 325 -1.65 3.16 -11.59
CA LYS A 325 -1.54 3.90 -12.85
C LYS A 325 -2.65 3.45 -13.79
N LYS A 326 -3.31 4.42 -14.40
CA LYS A 326 -4.33 4.19 -15.41
C LYS A 326 -3.73 3.45 -16.61
N GLY A 327 -4.34 2.33 -16.97
CA GLY A 327 -3.83 1.44 -18.02
C GLY A 327 -2.72 0.49 -17.56
N GLY A 328 -2.28 0.57 -16.30
CA GLY A 328 -1.48 -0.47 -15.66
C GLY A 328 -2.28 -1.76 -15.47
N HIS A 329 -1.58 -2.89 -15.44
CA HIS A 329 -2.18 -4.21 -15.28
C HIS A 329 -2.51 -4.52 -13.82
N TYR A 330 -1.63 -4.11 -12.91
CA TYR A 330 -1.77 -4.33 -11.47
C TYR A 330 -1.59 -3.02 -10.69
N PRO A 331 -2.15 -2.92 -9.48
CA PRO A 331 -1.85 -1.80 -8.59
C PRO A 331 -0.39 -1.87 -8.13
N TYR A 332 0.20 -0.71 -7.82
CA TYR A 332 1.50 -0.64 -7.14
C TYR A 332 1.36 -0.67 -5.61
N PHE A 333 0.17 -0.40 -5.11
CA PHE A 333 -0.20 -0.52 -3.70
C PHE A 333 -1.62 -1.05 -3.56
N ALA A 334 -1.82 -2.01 -2.67
CA ALA A 334 -3.13 -2.51 -2.30
C ALA A 334 -3.17 -2.84 -0.80
N ILE A 335 -4.27 -2.54 -0.15
CA ILE A 335 -4.53 -2.91 1.25
C ILE A 335 -5.94 -3.45 1.40
N TRP A 336 -6.05 -4.63 1.99
CA TRP A 336 -7.27 -5.07 2.63
C TRP A 336 -7.27 -4.57 4.07
N VAL A 337 -8.25 -3.74 4.43
CA VAL A 337 -8.40 -3.18 5.77
C VAL A 337 -9.36 -4.08 6.54
N GLY A 338 -8.83 -4.98 7.36
CA GLY A 338 -9.61 -5.98 8.11
C GLY A 338 -9.89 -5.59 9.56
N ASN A 339 -9.13 -4.64 10.12
CA ASN A 339 -9.28 -4.12 11.47
C ASN A 339 -8.89 -2.63 11.54
N GLU A 340 -8.97 -2.05 12.73
CA GLU A 340 -8.75 -0.65 13.04
C GLU A 340 -7.29 -0.24 13.27
N ASP A 341 -6.32 -1.17 13.31
CA ASP A 341 -4.92 -0.88 13.69
C ASP A 341 -4.22 0.11 12.74
N VAL A 342 -4.74 0.25 11.51
CA VAL A 342 -4.26 1.18 10.49
C VAL A 342 -5.08 2.47 10.43
N MET A 343 -6.00 2.69 11.38
CA MET A 343 -6.93 3.82 11.40
C MET A 343 -6.59 4.81 12.50
N VAL A 344 -6.90 6.08 12.25
CA VAL A 344 -6.86 7.11 13.29
C VAL A 344 -8.05 6.92 14.25
N PRO A 345 -7.84 6.84 15.59
CA PRO A 345 -8.92 6.73 16.57
C PRO A 345 -9.92 7.90 16.49
N GLY A 346 -11.19 7.63 16.75
CA GLY A 346 -12.22 8.68 16.84
C GLY A 346 -12.07 9.45 18.15
N THR A 347 -12.12 10.79 18.09
CA THR A 347 -12.08 11.67 19.27
C THR A 347 -13.37 12.43 19.46
#